data_AF-A0A9W4P0B3-F1
#
_entry.id   AF-A0A9W4P0B3-F1
#
_cell.length_a   1.000
_cell.length_b   1.000
_cell.length_c   1.000
_cell.angle_alpha   90.00
_cell.angle_beta   90.00
_cell.angle_gamma   90.00
#
_symmetry.space_group_name_H-M   'P 1'
#
loop_
_entity.id
_entity.type
_entity.pdbx_description
1 polymer ?
#
loop_
_entity_poly.entity_id
_entity_poly.type
_entity_poly.pdbx_seq_one_letter_code
_entity_poly.pdbx_strand_id
1 'polypeptide(L)'
;MSEDLVTAGAAEAAQRQVRVQLISQEEEIALPESTGPILVPTGLRRYALSTLVNNLLSSEKPIPFEFLINGTFLRTSIDEYLVDNGISAETTLEIEYVRALIPPLHIASCDFHQGP
;
A
#
# COMPACT_ATOMS: atom_id res chain seq x y z
N MET A 1 20.12 -1.19 -31.19
CA MET A 1 18.73 -1.68 -31.02
C MET A 1 18.65 -2.23 -29.61
N SER A 2 17.56 -1.93 -28.92
CA SER A 2 17.20 -2.41 -27.57
C SER A 2 17.83 -1.60 -26.44
N GLU A 3 17.04 -0.72 -25.82
CA GLU A 3 17.07 -0.28 -24.41
C GLU A 3 16.20 0.98 -24.24
N ASP A 4 14.88 0.86 -24.47
CA ASP A 4 13.90 1.82 -23.94
C ASP A 4 12.52 1.14 -23.92
N LEU A 5 12.20 0.44 -22.83
CA LEU A 5 10.86 -0.15 -22.63
C LEU A 5 10.41 -0.22 -21.17
N VAL A 6 11.22 0.27 -20.22
CA VAL A 6 10.91 0.14 -18.78
C VAL A 6 10.07 1.29 -18.21
N THR A 7 9.72 2.32 -18.99
CA THR A 7 8.94 3.47 -18.50
C THR A 7 7.43 3.42 -18.80
N ALA A 8 6.97 2.50 -19.67
CA ALA A 8 5.56 2.46 -20.09
C ALA A 8 4.60 1.81 -19.06
N GLY A 9 5.06 0.85 -18.26
CA GLY A 9 4.19 0.09 -17.34
C GLY A 9 3.60 0.93 -16.20
N ALA A 10 4.36 1.92 -15.68
CA ALA A 10 3.90 2.74 -14.56
C ALA A 10 2.79 3.75 -14.96
N ALA A 11 2.82 4.22 -16.20
CA ALA A 11 1.83 5.19 -16.70
C ALA A 11 0.49 4.53 -17.04
N GLU A 12 0.49 3.29 -17.55
CA GLU A 12 -0.71 2.47 -17.76
C GLU A 12 -1.37 2.08 -16.42
N ALA A 13 -0.57 1.62 -15.45
CA ALA A 13 -1.08 1.28 -14.11
C ALA A 13 -1.69 2.49 -13.37
N ALA A 14 -1.26 3.72 -13.69
CA ALA A 14 -1.87 4.94 -13.15
C ALA A 14 -3.26 5.25 -13.76
N GLN A 15 -3.54 4.78 -14.99
CA GLN A 15 -4.83 4.97 -15.65
C GLN A 15 -5.85 3.89 -15.28
N ARG A 16 -5.38 2.68 -14.96
CA ARG A 16 -6.25 1.56 -14.62
C ARG A 16 -6.74 1.67 -13.18
N GLN A 17 -8.05 1.58 -12.98
CA GLN A 17 -8.70 1.67 -11.66
C GLN A 17 -9.29 0.33 -11.24
N VAL A 18 -9.33 0.09 -9.93
CA VAL A 18 -9.94 -1.09 -9.31
C VAL A 18 -10.79 -0.68 -8.13
N ARG A 19 -11.85 -1.44 -7.86
CA ARG A 19 -12.67 -1.27 -6.66
C ARG A 19 -11.96 -1.90 -5.48
N VAL A 20 -11.72 -1.14 -4.42
CA VAL A 20 -11.14 -1.63 -3.18
C VAL A 20 -12.08 -1.39 -2.02
N GLN A 21 -12.29 -2.42 -1.20
CA GLN A 21 -12.94 -2.30 0.09
C GLN A 21 -11.85 -2.28 1.16
N LEU A 22 -11.70 -1.15 1.82
CA LEU A 22 -10.75 -1.00 2.91
C LEU A 22 -11.39 -1.49 4.21
N ILE A 23 -10.75 -2.46 4.86
CA ILE A 23 -11.19 -3.01 6.15
C ILE A 23 -10.05 -2.98 7.17
N SER A 24 -10.38 -2.88 8.45
CA SER A 24 -9.41 -2.96 9.55
C SER A 24 -10.03 -3.74 10.71
N GLN A 25 -9.21 -4.56 11.36
CA GLN A 25 -9.58 -5.24 12.62
C GLN A 25 -9.46 -4.31 13.83
N GLU A 26 -8.75 -3.19 13.69
CA GLU A 26 -8.52 -2.21 14.74
C GLU A 26 -9.63 -1.15 14.73
N GLU A 27 -10.54 -1.18 15.71
CA GLU A 27 -11.69 -0.27 15.80
C GLU A 27 -11.31 1.22 15.84
N GLU A 28 -10.14 1.56 16.41
CA GLU A 28 -9.62 2.93 16.51
C GLU A 28 -9.35 3.58 15.15
N ILE A 29 -8.95 2.77 14.17
CA ILE A 29 -8.60 3.22 12.81
C ILE A 29 -9.56 2.64 11.78
N ALA A 30 -10.64 1.99 12.20
CA ALA A 30 -11.61 1.40 11.30
C ALA A 30 -12.42 2.50 10.61
N LEU A 31 -12.47 2.41 9.29
CA LEU A 31 -13.36 3.24 8.48
C LEU A 31 -14.82 2.84 8.74
N PRO A 32 -15.75 3.81 8.75
CA PRO A 32 -17.16 3.49 8.92
C PRO A 32 -17.64 2.59 7.79
N GLU A 33 -18.55 1.66 8.10
CA GLU A 33 -19.20 0.76 7.14
C GLU A 33 -19.85 1.52 5.96
N SER A 34 -20.24 2.78 6.18
CA SER A 34 -20.78 3.67 5.15
C SER A 34 -19.77 4.10 4.08
N THR A 35 -18.45 3.93 4.28
CA THR A 35 -17.44 4.27 3.26
C THR A 35 -17.59 3.38 2.02
N GLY A 36 -17.94 2.10 2.21
CA GLY A 36 -18.10 1.14 1.12
C GLY A 36 -16.85 0.98 0.23
N PRO A 37 -17.01 0.33 -0.93
CA PRO A 37 -15.90 0.13 -1.87
C PRO A 37 -15.62 1.41 -2.65
N ILE A 38 -14.34 1.78 -2.74
CA ILE A 38 -13.86 2.98 -3.44
C ILE A 38 -13.08 2.61 -4.69
N LEU A 39 -13.12 3.47 -5.71
CA LEU A 39 -12.32 3.32 -6.93
C LEU A 39 -10.95 3.95 -6.72
N VAL A 40 -9.90 3.16 -6.89
CA VAL A 40 -8.52 3.62 -6.75
C VAL A 40 -7.66 3.22 -7.94
N PRO A 41 -6.63 4.02 -8.30
CA PRO A 41 -5.65 3.61 -9.29
C PRO A 41 -4.92 2.34 -8.86
N THR A 42 -4.80 1.37 -9.76
CA THR A 42 -4.06 0.12 -9.53
C THR A 42 -2.56 0.35 -9.33
N GLY A 43 -2.02 1.45 -9.85
CA GLY A 43 -0.64 1.87 -9.59
C GLY A 43 -0.34 2.21 -8.12
N LEU A 44 -1.36 2.36 -7.26
CA LEU A 44 -1.17 2.64 -5.84
C LEU A 44 -0.32 1.57 -5.15
N ARG A 45 0.55 2.06 -4.27
CA ARG A 45 1.43 1.26 -3.39
C ARG A 45 1.14 1.59 -1.95
N ARG A 46 1.78 0.86 -1.03
CA ARG A 46 1.73 1.08 0.43
C ARG A 46 1.71 2.55 0.84
N TYR A 47 2.66 3.36 0.38
CA TYR A 47 2.76 4.76 0.81
C TYR A 47 1.52 5.57 0.42
N ALA A 48 1.10 5.48 -0.86
CA ALA A 48 -0.04 6.22 -1.35
C ALA A 48 -1.37 5.70 -0.78
N LEU A 49 -1.50 4.38 -0.56
CA LEU A 49 -2.62 3.78 0.16
C LEU A 49 -2.68 4.26 1.61
N SER A 50 -1.53 4.36 2.30
CA SER A 50 -1.47 4.88 3.65
C SER A 50 -1.90 6.34 3.69
N THR A 51 -1.46 7.17 2.75
CA THR A 51 -1.96 8.55 2.62
C THR A 51 -3.47 8.59 2.39
N LEU A 52 -4.00 7.73 1.52
CA LEU A 52 -5.44 7.64 1.25
C LEU A 52 -6.22 7.29 2.52
N VAL A 53 -5.82 6.26 3.26
CA VAL A 53 -6.49 5.86 4.51
C VAL A 53 -6.40 6.98 5.56
N ASN A 54 -5.25 7.62 5.72
CA ASN A 54 -5.11 8.75 6.64
C ASN A 54 -6.06 9.91 6.30
N ASN A 55 -6.23 10.22 5.01
CA ASN A 55 -7.18 11.23 4.56
C ASN A 55 -8.63 10.83 4.87
N LEU A 56 -8.99 9.57 4.66
CA LEU A 56 -10.33 9.07 4.96
C LEU A 56 -10.62 9.08 6.47
N LEU A 57 -9.62 8.76 7.29
CA LEU A 57 -9.72 8.82 8.76
C LEU A 57 -9.68 10.25 9.30
N SER A 58 -9.35 11.25 8.46
CA SER A 58 -9.08 12.63 8.90
C SER A 58 -8.07 12.67 10.06
N SER A 59 -7.07 11.79 10.04
CA SER A 59 -6.08 11.67 11.11
C SER A 59 -5.19 12.91 11.12
N GLU A 60 -5.09 13.60 12.27
CA GLU A 60 -4.24 14.78 12.44
C GLU A 60 -2.74 14.45 12.27
N LYS A 61 -2.37 13.20 12.53
CA LYS A 61 -0.99 12.71 12.40
C LYS A 61 -0.93 11.58 11.39
N PRO A 62 0.01 11.60 10.43
CA PRO A 62 0.14 10.52 9.46
C PRO A 62 0.56 9.23 10.17
N ILE A 63 -0.30 8.22 10.09
CA ILE A 63 -0.06 6.88 10.62
C ILE A 63 0.45 6.00 9.46
N PRO A 64 1.64 5.40 9.58
CA PRO A 64 2.09 4.45 8.58
C PRO A 64 1.24 3.18 8.68
N PHE A 65 0.72 2.72 7.54
CA PHE A 65 -0.09 1.51 7.45
C PHE A 65 0.60 0.44 6.60
N GLU A 66 0.40 -0.82 6.97
CA GLU A 66 0.61 -1.97 6.09
C GLU A 66 -0.73 -2.44 5.53
N PHE A 67 -0.69 -3.07 4.36
CA PHE A 67 -1.87 -3.51 3.62
C PHE A 67 -1.74 -5.00 3.34
N LEU A 68 -2.82 -5.73 3.53
CA LEU A 68 -2.93 -7.16 3.30
C LEU A 68 -4.10 -7.41 2.35
N ILE A 69 -3.90 -8.33 1.41
CA ILE A 69 -4.94 -8.79 0.49
C ILE A 69 -5.01 -10.31 0.62
N ASN A 70 -6.17 -10.85 0.98
CA ASN A 70 -6.34 -12.27 1.34
C ASN A 70 -5.30 -12.76 2.39
N GLY A 71 -5.02 -11.94 3.40
CA GLY A 71 -4.05 -12.24 4.45
C GLY A 71 -2.57 -12.14 4.03
N THR A 72 -2.28 -11.72 2.79
CA THR A 72 -0.91 -11.57 2.29
C THR A 72 -0.53 -10.09 2.21
N PHE A 73 0.61 -9.71 2.79
CA PHE A 73 1.11 -8.34 2.73
C PHE A 73 1.36 -7.86 1.30
N LEU A 74 0.74 -6.75 0.93
CA LEU A 74 1.03 -6.04 -0.30
C LEU A 74 2.41 -5.38 -0.21
N ARG A 75 3.39 -5.97 -0.92
CA ARG A 75 4.76 -5.46 -1.05
C ARG A 75 4.98 -4.69 -2.36
N THR A 76 4.06 -4.84 -3.33
CA THR A 76 4.11 -4.27 -4.67
C THR A 76 2.98 -3.24 -4.88
N SER A 77 2.73 -2.81 -6.12
CA SER A 77 1.52 -2.07 -6.48
C SER A 77 0.31 -3.01 -6.53
N ILE A 78 -0.91 -2.46 -6.42
CA ILE A 78 -2.13 -3.25 -6.60
C ILE A 78 -2.17 -3.89 -8.00
N ASP A 79 -1.71 -3.17 -9.02
CA ASP A 79 -1.61 -3.66 -10.40
C ASP A 79 -0.76 -4.94 -10.48
N GLU A 80 0.46 -4.91 -9.95
CA GLU A 80 1.36 -6.06 -9.90
C GLU A 80 0.71 -7.25 -9.16
N TYR A 81 0.03 -6.98 -8.03
CA TYR A 81 -0.69 -8.03 -7.30
C TYR A 81 -1.82 -8.65 -8.14
N LEU A 82 -2.61 -7.82 -8.83
CA LEU A 82 -3.68 -8.27 -9.73
C LEU A 82 -3.14 -9.14 -10.86
N VAL A 83 -2.05 -8.71 -11.50
CA VAL A 83 -1.40 -9.43 -12.59
C VAL A 83 -0.84 -10.78 -12.11
N ASP A 84 -0.11 -10.78 -11.00
CA ASP A 84 0.52 -11.98 -10.42
C ASP A 84 -0.52 -13.04 -10.01
N ASN A 85 -1.68 -12.59 -9.50
CA ASN A 85 -2.76 -13.47 -9.06
C ASN A 85 -3.81 -13.74 -10.16
N GLY A 86 -3.64 -13.17 -11.36
CA GLY A 86 -4.62 -13.31 -12.45
C GLY A 86 -6.01 -12.73 -12.14
N ILE A 87 -6.07 -11.70 -11.29
CA ILE A 87 -7.31 -11.07 -10.84
C ILE A 87 -7.67 -9.91 -11.79
N SER A 88 -8.91 -9.89 -12.28
CA SER A 88 -9.41 -8.77 -13.07
C SER A 88 -9.68 -7.53 -12.22
N ALA A 89 -9.35 -6.35 -12.74
CA ALA A 89 -9.62 -5.05 -12.10
C ALA A 89 -11.13 -4.73 -11.94
N GLU A 90 -12.01 -5.54 -12.52
CA GLU A 90 -13.46 -5.46 -12.35
C GLU A 90 -13.93 -6.04 -11.01
N THR A 91 -13.08 -6.86 -10.36
CA THR A 91 -13.38 -7.43 -9.05
C THR A 91 -13.18 -6.38 -7.95
N THR A 92 -13.99 -6.48 -6.90
CA THR A 92 -13.77 -5.72 -5.67
C THR A 92 -12.69 -6.43 -4.84
N LEU A 93 -11.54 -5.77 -4.67
CA LEU A 93 -10.48 -6.25 -3.79
C LEU A 93 -10.76 -5.84 -2.35
N GLU A 94 -10.85 -6.80 -1.45
CA GLU A 94 -10.87 -6.53 -0.03
C GLU A 94 -9.43 -6.37 0.47
N ILE A 95 -9.10 -5.17 0.96
CA ILE A 95 -7.76 -4.82 1.43
C ILE A 95 -7.88 -4.52 2.92
N GLU A 96 -7.27 -5.39 3.71
CA GLU A 96 -7.10 -5.17 5.14
C GLU A 96 -5.91 -4.24 5.38
N TYR A 97 -6.08 -3.22 6.22
CA TYR A 97 -4.99 -2.35 6.64
C TYR A 97 -4.80 -2.42 8.15
N VAL A 98 -3.52 -2.36 8.55
CA VAL A 98 -3.09 -2.43 9.95
C VAL A 98 -1.99 -1.40 10.18
N ARG A 99 -1.83 -0.93 11.42
CA ARG A 99 -0.70 -0.04 11.76
C ARG A 99 0.62 -0.72 11.42
N ALA A 100 1.46 -0.04 10.64
CA ALA A 100 2.79 -0.53 10.37
C ALA A 100 3.59 -0.52 11.67
N LEU A 101 4.21 -1.66 12.00
CA LEU A 101 5.20 -1.70 13.06
C LEU A 101 6.39 -0.89 12.58
N ILE A 102 6.60 0.29 13.18
CA ILE A 102 7.82 1.05 12.97
C ILE A 102 8.95 0.20 13.57
N PRO A 103 9.87 -0.36 12.77
CA PRO A 103 10.98 -1.08 13.34
C PRO A 103 11.75 -0.09 14.23
N PRO A 104 12.13 -0.47 15.47
CA PRO A 104 13.02 0.36 16.25
C PRO A 104 14.27 0.58 15.41
N LEU A 105 14.60 1.84 15.15
CA LEU A 105 15.81 2.21 14.42
C LEU A 105 16.99 1.56 15.16
N HIS A 106 17.55 0.48 14.61
CA HIS A 106 18.91 0.09 14.92
C HIS A 106 19.77 1.22 14.38
N ILE A 107 20.04 2.20 15.23
CA ILE A 107 21.28 2.96 15.18
C ILE A 107 22.38 1.90 15.24
N ALA A 108 22.84 1.47 14.07
CA ALA A 108 24.09 0.75 13.96
C ALA A 108 25.15 1.71 14.52
N SER A 109 25.52 1.47 15.77
CA SER A 109 26.71 2.02 16.39
C SER A 109 27.90 1.58 15.54
N CYS A 110 28.26 2.38 14.53
CA CYS A 110 29.53 2.23 13.84
C CYS A 110 30.61 2.70 14.81
N ASP A 111 31.01 1.77 15.68
CA ASP A 111 32.30 1.83 16.38
C ASP A 111 33.39 1.77 15.31
N PHE A 112 33.93 2.94 14.96
CA PHE A 112 35.18 3.00 14.23
C PHE A 112 36.29 2.94 15.28
N HIS A 113 36.79 1.72 15.51
CA HIS A 113 38.09 1.48 16.12
C HIS A 113 39.17 2.31 15.41
N GLN A 114 39.62 3.39 16.05
CA GLN A 114 40.87 4.05 15.71
C GLN A 114 41.83 3.87 16.88
N GLY A 115 42.65 2.83 16.79
CA GLY A 115 43.85 2.70 17.63
C GLY A 115 44.98 3.56 17.09
N PRO A 116 45.91 3.99 17.96
CA PRO A 116 47.33 4.06 17.66
C PRO A 116 48.06 2.77 18.07
#